data_AF-A0A4Q3RMK2-F1
#
_entry.id   AF-A0A4Q3RMK2-F1
#
_cell.length_a   1.000
_cell.length_b   1.000
_cell.length_c   1.000
_cell.angle_alpha   90.00
_cell.angle_beta   90.00
_cell.angle_gamma   90.00
#
_symmetry.space_group_name_H-M   'P 1'
#
loop_
_entity.id
_entity.type
_entity.pdbx_description
1 polymer ?
#
loop_
_entity_poly.entity_id
_entity_poly.type
_entity_poly.pdbx_seq_one_letter_code
_entity_poly.pdbx_strand_id
1 'polypeptide(L)'
;MLSKISRYWWCQIIGWSVNIAVSIFFVFTFGEPSKLYILSLFTSCALGILITHVMRLNIHSLKVLDKPLKKQIAYLLTLTFLFALLYGVAMEALDYLLGFNPERLQKYSKMQRLFFSSFNALWLLLVWNMIYYIYHYVERNRTQELDTFRLEAAVKELELKTIKAHINPHFIFNALNSIRALVDENPARARTAITELSNILRSSMQAEKMETVPLQQELDIVKDYLALEHMRFEERLRIELDIDEDTLNQPVPPMMLQTLVE
;
A
#
# COMPACT_ATOMS: atom_id res chain seq x y z
N MET A 1 -32.13 -4.85 -6.05
CA MET A 1 -31.44 -5.61 -7.13
C MET A 1 -30.28 -4.86 -7.81
N LEU A 2 -29.95 -3.61 -7.44
CA LEU A 2 -28.88 -2.81 -8.08
C LEU A 2 -27.51 -2.87 -7.36
N SER A 3 -27.33 -3.73 -6.34
CA SER A 3 -26.16 -3.69 -5.44
C SER A 3 -24.91 -4.46 -5.88
N LYS A 4 -24.82 -4.91 -7.15
CA LYS A 4 -23.60 -5.56 -7.68
C LYS A 4 -23.18 -5.06 -9.06
N ILE A 5 -23.50 -3.81 -9.40
CA ILE A 5 -22.93 -3.19 -10.60
C ILE A 5 -21.52 -2.69 -10.24
N SER A 6 -20.49 -3.27 -10.86
CA SER A 6 -19.11 -2.82 -10.72
C SER A 6 -19.00 -1.31 -11.00
N ARG A 7 -18.15 -0.59 -10.25
CA ARG A 7 -17.89 0.85 -10.45
C ARG A 7 -17.61 1.20 -11.92
N TYR A 8 -16.98 0.27 -12.64
CA TYR A 8 -16.77 0.33 -14.08
C TYR A 8 -18.05 0.61 -14.90
N TRP A 9 -19.12 -0.16 -14.66
CA TRP A 9 -20.35 -0.07 -15.42
C TRP A 9 -21.11 1.22 -15.11
N TRP A 10 -21.03 1.72 -13.87
CA TRP A 10 -21.52 3.05 -13.52
C TRP A 10 -20.77 4.14 -14.29
N CYS A 11 -19.44 4.08 -14.35
CA CYS A 11 -18.65 5.04 -15.13
C CYS A 11 -18.98 4.99 -16.63
N GLN A 12 -19.22 3.80 -17.18
CA GLN A 12 -19.63 3.64 -18.58
C GLN A 12 -20.99 4.29 -18.84
N ILE A 13 -22.00 3.94 -18.06
CA ILE A 13 -23.36 4.48 -18.23
C ILE A 13 -23.33 6.00 -18.09
N ILE A 14 -22.67 6.54 -17.07
CA ILE A 14 -22.58 7.98 -16.84
C ILE A 14 -21.82 8.65 -18.00
N GLY A 15 -20.66 8.14 -18.40
CA GLY A 15 -19.84 8.76 -19.45
C GLY A 15 -20.55 8.84 -20.80
N TRP A 16 -21.17 7.74 -21.24
CA TRP A 16 -21.90 7.73 -22.50
C TRP A 16 -23.24 8.48 -22.43
N SER A 17 -23.90 8.51 -21.27
CA SER A 17 -25.10 9.35 -21.07
C SER A 17 -24.77 10.84 -21.16
N VAL A 18 -23.64 11.26 -20.58
CA VAL A 18 -23.14 12.64 -20.71
C VAL A 18 -22.84 12.96 -22.18
N ASN A 19 -22.23 12.04 -22.92
CA ASN A 19 -21.98 12.22 -24.34
C ASN A 19 -23.28 12.45 -25.14
N ILE A 20 -24.30 11.61 -24.92
CA ILE A 20 -25.63 11.79 -25.55
C ILE A 20 -26.24 13.14 -25.15
N ALA A 21 -26.22 13.49 -23.87
CA ALA A 21 -26.82 14.74 -23.38
C ALA A 21 -26.17 15.97 -24.03
N VAL A 22 -24.83 15.96 -24.16
CA VAL A 22 -24.08 17.00 -24.86
C VAL A 22 -24.44 17.03 -26.35
N SER A 23 -24.50 15.89 -27.02
CA SER A 23 -24.88 15.83 -28.44
C SER A 23 -26.30 16.34 -28.69
N ILE A 24 -27.27 15.98 -27.85
CA ILE A 24 -28.64 16.47 -27.91
C ILE A 24 -28.66 17.99 -27.73
N PHE A 25 -27.97 18.52 -26.71
CA PHE A 25 -27.88 19.96 -26.46
C PHE A 25 -27.37 20.73 -27.68
N PHE A 26 -26.29 20.27 -28.31
CA PHE A 26 -25.74 20.90 -29.51
C PHE A 26 -26.72 20.87 -30.69
N VAL A 27 -27.43 19.76 -30.91
CA VAL A 27 -28.39 19.67 -32.01
C VAL A 27 -29.61 20.55 -31.79
N PHE A 28 -30.13 20.65 -30.57
CA PHE A 28 -31.23 21.57 -30.26
C PHE A 28 -30.84 23.05 -30.35
N THR A 29 -29.56 23.37 -30.15
CA THR A 29 -29.07 24.77 -30.16
C THR A 29 -28.67 25.23 -31.57
N PHE A 30 -28.06 24.35 -32.38
CA PHE A 30 -27.43 24.72 -33.65
C PHE A 30 -28.02 24.01 -34.88
N GLY A 31 -29.01 23.14 -34.73
CA GLY A 31 -29.59 22.38 -35.84
C GLY A 31 -31.07 22.05 -35.66
N GLU A 32 -31.60 21.23 -36.56
CA GLU A 32 -32.96 20.71 -36.47
C GLU A 32 -32.92 19.22 -36.07
N PRO A 33 -33.52 18.83 -34.93
CA PRO A 33 -33.47 17.46 -34.45
C PRO A 33 -34.34 16.55 -35.32
N SER A 34 -33.71 15.69 -36.13
CA SER A 34 -34.41 14.62 -36.86
C SER A 34 -34.54 13.37 -35.99
N LYS A 35 -35.67 12.64 -36.12
CA LYS A 35 -35.89 11.36 -35.39
C LYS A 35 -34.81 10.33 -35.71
N LEU A 36 -34.35 10.28 -36.95
CA LEU A 36 -33.27 9.41 -37.42
C LEU A 36 -31.93 9.77 -36.78
N TYR A 37 -31.63 11.07 -36.60
CA TYR A 37 -30.42 11.51 -35.92
C TYR A 37 -30.41 11.09 -34.44
N ILE A 38 -31.54 11.25 -33.72
CA ILE A 38 -31.65 10.81 -32.33
C ILE A 38 -31.42 9.29 -32.22
N LEU A 39 -31.99 8.49 -33.13
CA LEU A 39 -31.75 7.04 -33.18
C LEU A 39 -30.27 6.70 -33.46
N SER A 40 -29.59 7.49 -34.30
CA SER A 40 -28.15 7.36 -34.56
C SER A 40 -27.29 7.61 -33.31
N LEU A 41 -27.71 8.51 -32.42
CA LEU A 41 -27.01 8.76 -31.14
C LEU A 41 -27.13 7.59 -30.16
N PHE A 42 -28.28 6.93 -30.11
CA PHE A 42 -28.44 5.75 -29.26
C PHE A 42 -27.63 4.56 -29.78
N THR A 43 -27.60 4.36 -31.10
CA THR A 43 -26.79 3.30 -31.71
C THR A 43 -25.29 3.57 -31.57
N SER A 44 -24.86 4.83 -31.69
CA SER A 44 -23.47 5.23 -31.48
C SER A 44 -23.00 4.98 -30.05
N CYS A 45 -23.85 5.28 -29.06
CA CYS A 45 -23.61 4.98 -27.66
C CYS A 45 -23.50 3.48 -27.39
N ALA A 46 -24.42 2.67 -27.92
CA ALA A 46 -24.38 1.22 -27.78
C ALA A 46 -23.08 0.63 -28.37
N LEU A 47 -22.69 1.09 -29.56
CA LEU A 47 -21.43 0.70 -30.19
C LEU A 47 -20.22 1.16 -29.37
N GLY A 48 -20.28 2.37 -28.81
CA GLY A 48 -19.25 2.95 -27.96
C GLY A 48 -19.00 2.16 -26.69
N ILE A 49 -20.07 1.74 -26.01
CA ILE A 49 -19.99 0.87 -24.83
C ILE A 49 -19.35 -0.48 -25.21
N LEU A 50 -19.73 -1.06 -26.35
CA LEU A 50 -19.16 -2.31 -26.84
C LEU A 50 -17.66 -2.16 -27.13
N ILE A 51 -17.27 -1.11 -27.86
CA ILE A 51 -15.87 -0.85 -28.23
C ILE A 51 -15.00 -0.59 -27.00
N THR A 52 -15.45 0.24 -26.06
CA THR A 52 -14.69 0.49 -24.83
C THR A 52 -14.61 -0.75 -23.94
N HIS A 53 -15.63 -1.60 -23.94
CA HIS A 53 -15.59 -2.88 -23.22
C HIS A 53 -14.59 -3.86 -23.85
N VAL A 54 -14.59 -4.01 -25.18
CA VAL A 54 -13.61 -4.86 -25.88
C VAL A 54 -12.20 -4.31 -25.71
N MET A 55 -12.02 -2.99 -25.75
CA MET A 55 -10.73 -2.35 -25.49
C MET A 55 -10.23 -2.64 -24.07
N ARG A 56 -11.11 -2.60 -23.05
CA ARG A 56 -10.77 -3.01 -21.69
C ARG A 56 -10.32 -4.48 -21.61
N LEU A 57 -11.02 -5.40 -22.30
CA LEU A 57 -10.63 -6.81 -22.32
C LEU A 57 -9.22 -7.00 -22.90
N ASN A 58 -8.87 -6.22 -23.93
CA ASN A 58 -7.51 -6.21 -24.48
C ASN A 58 -6.48 -5.67 -23.50
N ILE A 59 -6.79 -4.57 -22.78
CA ILE A 59 -5.90 -4.02 -21.75
C ILE A 59 -5.61 -5.05 -20.65
N HIS A 60 -6.64 -5.81 -20.22
CA HIS A 60 -6.50 -6.84 -19.20
C HIS A 60 -5.75 -8.08 -19.72
N SER A 61 -6.10 -8.59 -20.91
CA SER A 61 -5.47 -9.76 -21.52
C SER A 61 -3.97 -9.54 -21.77
N LEU A 62 -3.60 -8.35 -22.24
CA LEU A 62 -2.20 -7.97 -22.51
C LEU A 62 -1.43 -7.56 -21.24
N LYS A 63 -2.09 -7.55 -20.07
CA LYS A 63 -1.54 -7.08 -18.78
C LYS A 63 -0.82 -5.74 -18.91
N VAL A 64 -1.46 -4.78 -19.57
CA VAL A 64 -0.79 -3.52 -19.91
C VAL A 64 -0.40 -2.75 -18.63
N LEU A 65 -1.26 -2.76 -17.61
CA LEU A 65 -1.04 -2.07 -16.33
C LEU A 65 0.18 -2.58 -15.53
N ASP A 66 0.71 -3.77 -15.86
CA ASP A 66 1.89 -4.34 -15.21
C ASP A 66 3.20 -3.97 -15.92
N LYS A 67 3.12 -3.43 -17.14
CA LYS A 67 4.28 -3.05 -17.95
C LYS A 67 4.89 -1.73 -17.46
N PRO A 68 6.15 -1.42 -17.79
CA PRO A 68 6.73 -0.11 -17.50
C PRO A 68 5.96 1.02 -18.19
N LEU A 69 5.95 2.20 -17.57
CA LEU A 69 5.17 3.37 -18.00
C LEU A 69 5.31 3.70 -19.49
N LYS A 70 6.53 3.63 -20.05
CA LYS A 70 6.78 3.86 -21.48
C LYS A 70 5.97 2.90 -22.38
N LYS A 71 5.91 1.61 -22.01
CA LYS A 71 5.12 0.62 -22.74
C LYS A 71 3.63 0.83 -22.53
N GLN A 72 3.19 1.22 -21.33
CA GLN A 72 1.79 1.55 -21.07
C GLN A 72 1.29 2.67 -21.98
N ILE A 73 2.05 3.77 -22.09
CA ILE A 73 1.72 4.90 -22.96
C ILE A 73 1.66 4.46 -24.42
N ALA A 74 2.63 3.67 -24.88
CA ALA A 74 2.62 3.14 -26.25
C ALA A 74 1.39 2.25 -26.53
N TYR A 75 1.03 1.37 -25.61
CA TYR A 75 -0.18 0.55 -25.72
C TYR A 75 -1.46 1.39 -25.69
N LEU A 76 -1.52 2.41 -24.83
CA LEU A 76 -2.65 3.34 -24.76
C LEU A 76 -2.84 4.03 -26.11
N LEU A 77 -1.80 4.63 -26.67
CA LEU A 77 -1.89 5.35 -27.96
C LEU A 77 -2.26 4.42 -29.11
N THR A 78 -1.61 3.25 -29.20
CA THR A 78 -1.86 2.29 -30.28
C THR A 78 -3.25 1.68 -30.22
N LEU A 79 -3.71 1.22 -29.05
CA LEU A 79 -5.06 0.70 -28.88
C LEU A 79 -6.11 1.78 -29.14
N THR A 80 -5.91 2.99 -28.63
CA THR A 80 -6.86 4.10 -28.85
C THR A 80 -7.01 4.42 -30.33
N PHE A 81 -5.90 4.47 -31.08
CA PHE A 81 -5.94 4.70 -32.52
C PHE A 81 -6.65 3.57 -33.28
N LEU A 82 -6.33 2.31 -32.98
CA LEU A 82 -6.95 1.15 -33.62
C LEU A 82 -8.46 1.08 -33.35
N PHE A 83 -8.88 1.28 -32.10
CA PHE A 83 -10.30 1.25 -31.74
C PHE A 83 -11.07 2.48 -32.23
N ALA A 84 -10.42 3.64 -32.36
CA ALA A 84 -11.03 4.82 -32.98
C ALA A 84 -11.32 4.60 -34.47
N LEU A 85 -10.38 3.98 -35.20
CA LEU A 85 -10.58 3.62 -36.61
C LEU A 85 -11.66 2.54 -36.75
N LEU A 86 -11.66 1.52 -35.88
CA LEU A 86 -12.70 0.49 -35.84
C LEU A 86 -14.09 1.10 -35.58
N TYR A 87 -14.19 2.02 -34.63
CA TYR A 87 -15.43 2.75 -34.36
C TYR A 87 -15.89 3.54 -35.59
N GLY A 88 -14.98 4.27 -36.25
CA GLY A 88 -15.31 5.06 -37.44
C GLY A 88 -15.85 4.20 -38.59
N VAL A 89 -15.22 3.05 -38.85
CA VAL A 89 -15.66 2.09 -39.87
C VAL A 89 -17.02 1.49 -39.50
N ALA A 90 -17.21 1.06 -38.25
CA ALA A 90 -18.46 0.48 -37.78
C ALA A 90 -19.62 1.48 -37.84
N MET A 91 -19.39 2.75 -37.48
CA MET A 91 -20.39 3.81 -37.60
C MET A 91 -20.75 4.11 -39.05
N GLU A 92 -19.79 4.19 -39.97
CA GLU A 92 -20.10 4.37 -41.41
C GLU A 92 -20.91 3.19 -41.97
N ALA A 93 -20.59 1.96 -41.57
CA ALA A 93 -21.35 0.79 -41.98
C ALA A 93 -22.80 0.86 -41.47
N LEU A 94 -23.02 1.26 -40.21
CA LEU A 94 -24.35 1.45 -39.64
C LEU A 94 -25.13 2.59 -40.31
N ASP A 95 -24.49 3.74 -40.53
CA ASP A 95 -25.09 4.90 -41.20
C ASP A 95 -25.54 4.54 -42.63
N TYR A 96 -24.73 3.75 -43.36
CA TYR A 96 -25.07 3.29 -44.72
C TYR A 96 -26.20 2.24 -44.74
N LEU A 97 -26.19 1.27 -43.80
CA LEU A 97 -27.19 0.20 -43.74
C LEU A 97 -28.56 0.70 -43.25
N LEU A 98 -28.58 1.62 -42.29
CA LEU A 98 -29.80 2.07 -41.62
C LEU A 98 -30.30 3.42 -42.16
N GLY A 99 -29.52 4.10 -43.00
CA GLY A 99 -29.91 5.36 -43.62
C GLY A 99 -30.09 6.50 -42.62
N PHE A 100 -29.37 6.48 -41.49
CA PHE A 100 -29.58 7.42 -40.38
C PHE A 100 -29.30 8.88 -40.73
N ASN A 101 -28.39 9.16 -41.67
CA ASN A 101 -27.96 10.52 -42.00
C ASN A 101 -27.77 10.74 -43.52
N PRO A 102 -28.87 10.78 -44.31
CA PRO A 102 -28.81 10.92 -45.76
C PRO A 102 -28.15 12.24 -46.20
N GLU A 103 -28.38 13.34 -45.49
CA GLU A 103 -27.75 14.64 -45.78
C GLU A 103 -26.23 14.62 -45.58
N ARG A 104 -25.75 13.95 -44.52
CA ARG A 104 -24.31 13.76 -44.26
C ARG A 104 -23.67 12.87 -45.32
N LEU A 105 -24.37 11.80 -45.72
CA LEU A 105 -23.96 10.87 -46.76
C LEU A 105 -23.82 11.55 -48.14
N GLN A 106 -24.65 12.56 -48.43
CA GLN A 106 -24.61 13.33 -49.68
C GLN A 106 -23.61 14.50 -49.65
N LYS A 107 -23.45 15.18 -48.50
CA LYS A 107 -22.61 16.38 -48.37
C LYS A 107 -21.11 16.10 -48.33
N TYR A 108 -20.69 14.97 -47.77
CA TYR A 108 -19.27 14.64 -47.56
C TYR A 108 -18.88 13.37 -48.29
N SER A 109 -17.63 13.32 -48.79
CA SER A 109 -17.09 12.10 -49.39
C SER A 109 -16.90 10.98 -48.35
N LYS A 110 -16.88 9.72 -48.78
CA LYS A 110 -16.64 8.55 -47.89
C LYS A 110 -15.40 8.74 -47.01
N MET A 111 -14.31 9.23 -47.59
CA MET A 111 -13.04 9.45 -46.88
C MET A 111 -13.16 10.54 -45.81
N GLN A 112 -13.84 11.65 -46.13
CA GLN A 112 -14.06 12.74 -45.17
C GLN A 112 -14.92 12.28 -44.00
N ARG A 113 -15.98 11.53 -44.24
CA ARG A 113 -16.85 11.06 -43.15
C ARG A 113 -16.15 10.05 -42.26
N LEU A 114 -15.40 9.10 -42.84
CA LEU A 114 -14.57 8.17 -42.07
C LEU A 114 -13.56 8.92 -41.20
N PHE A 115 -12.92 9.94 -41.75
CA PHE A 115 -11.99 10.79 -41.02
C PHE A 115 -12.68 11.49 -39.84
N PHE A 116 -13.80 12.18 -40.07
CA PHE A 116 -14.52 12.88 -38.99
C PHE A 116 -15.04 11.93 -37.91
N SER A 117 -15.61 10.78 -38.29
CA SER A 117 -16.09 9.76 -37.36
C SER A 117 -14.95 9.19 -36.51
N SER A 118 -13.82 8.86 -37.14
CA SER A 118 -12.65 8.31 -36.44
C SER A 118 -11.98 9.36 -35.56
N PHE A 119 -11.90 10.61 -36.01
CA PHE A 119 -11.32 11.71 -35.24
C PHE A 119 -12.16 12.06 -34.02
N ASN A 120 -13.49 12.09 -34.15
CA ASN A 120 -14.39 12.28 -33.01
C ASN A 120 -14.26 11.13 -32.00
N ALA A 121 -14.23 9.88 -32.49
CA ALA A 121 -14.03 8.70 -31.66
C ALA A 121 -12.68 8.71 -30.94
N LEU A 122 -11.61 9.18 -31.60
CA LEU A 122 -10.28 9.28 -31.01
C LEU A 122 -10.30 10.16 -29.76
N TRP A 123 -10.92 11.35 -29.83
CA TRP A 123 -11.02 12.24 -28.68
C TRP A 123 -11.80 11.62 -27.52
N LEU A 124 -12.94 11.01 -27.81
CA LEU A 124 -13.77 10.39 -26.78
C LEU A 124 -13.06 9.19 -26.11
N LEU A 125 -12.41 8.34 -26.91
CA LEU A 125 -11.66 7.19 -26.41
C LEU A 125 -10.38 7.61 -25.67
N LEU A 126 -9.73 8.72 -26.04
CA LEU A 126 -8.62 9.28 -25.28
C LEU A 126 -9.05 9.71 -23.89
N VAL A 127 -10.16 10.45 -23.77
CA VAL A 127 -10.71 10.86 -22.48
C VAL A 127 -11.08 9.65 -21.63
N TRP A 128 -11.75 8.66 -22.23
CA TRP A 128 -12.08 7.42 -21.55
C TRP A 128 -10.83 6.70 -21.03
N ASN A 129 -9.77 6.58 -21.86
CA ASN A 129 -8.51 5.95 -21.46
C ASN A 129 -7.82 6.73 -20.34
N MET A 130 -7.79 8.06 -20.41
CA MET A 130 -7.22 8.88 -19.34
C MET A 130 -7.93 8.60 -18.02
N ILE A 131 -9.27 8.65 -17.99
CA ILE A 131 -10.04 8.37 -16.77
C ILE A 131 -9.76 6.95 -16.26
N TYR A 132 -9.74 5.96 -17.16
CA TYR A 132 -9.48 4.56 -16.82
C TYR A 132 -8.09 4.36 -16.20
N TYR A 133 -7.05 4.90 -16.83
CA TYR A 133 -5.67 4.80 -16.35
C TYR A 133 -5.45 5.59 -15.06
N ILE A 134 -6.00 6.80 -14.95
CA ILE A 134 -5.93 7.60 -13.72
C ILE A 134 -6.59 6.84 -12.56
N TYR A 135 -7.79 6.29 -12.77
CA TYR A 135 -8.48 5.51 -11.74
C TYR A 135 -7.61 4.34 -11.24
N HIS A 136 -7.08 3.54 -12.16
CA HIS A 136 -6.25 2.39 -11.80
C HIS A 136 -4.91 2.78 -11.19
N TYR A 137 -4.31 3.90 -11.62
CA TYR A 137 -3.08 4.41 -11.05
C TYR A 137 -3.29 4.89 -9.60
N VAL A 138 -4.36 5.65 -9.36
CA VAL A 138 -4.72 6.12 -8.01
C VAL A 138 -5.04 4.96 -7.08
N GLU A 139 -5.82 3.98 -7.54
CA GLU A 139 -6.17 2.79 -6.74
C GLU A 139 -4.90 1.98 -6.39
N ARG A 140 -3.99 1.80 -7.36
CA ARG A 140 -2.71 1.11 -7.13
C ARG A 140 -1.84 1.85 -6.12
N ASN A 141 -1.69 3.16 -6.25
CA ASN A 141 -0.90 3.97 -5.32
C ASN A 141 -1.47 3.90 -3.89
N ARG A 142 -2.79 4.04 -3.73
CA ARG A 142 -3.45 3.90 -2.42
C ARG A 142 -3.20 2.54 -1.79
N THR A 143 -3.28 1.47 -2.59
CA THR A 143 -3.03 0.12 -2.10
C THR A 143 -1.57 -0.04 -1.66
N GLN A 144 -0.62 0.50 -2.45
CA GLN A 144 0.80 0.49 -2.10
C GLN A 144 1.09 1.30 -0.83
N GLU A 145 0.50 2.48 -0.67
CA GLU A 145 0.62 3.31 0.55
C GLU A 145 0.09 2.58 1.79
N LEU A 146 -1.04 1.88 1.67
CA LEU A 146 -1.59 1.08 2.76
C LEU A 146 -0.66 -0.09 3.13
N ASP A 147 -0.08 -0.75 2.14
CA ASP A 147 0.86 -1.85 2.38
C ASP A 147 2.17 -1.35 3.00
N THR A 148 2.67 -0.17 2.62
CA THR A 148 3.83 0.45 3.27
C THR A 148 3.54 0.77 4.73
N PHE A 149 2.39 1.36 5.05
CA PHE A 149 2.03 1.65 6.45
C PHE A 149 1.87 0.37 7.29
N ARG A 150 1.35 -0.70 6.70
CA ARG A 150 1.26 -2.01 7.38
C ARG A 150 2.63 -2.59 7.67
N LEU A 151 3.56 -2.48 6.73
CA LEU A 151 4.92 -2.98 6.90
C LEU A 151 5.66 -2.18 7.99
N GLU A 152 5.54 -0.85 7.98
CA GLU A 152 6.11 0.01 9.03
C GLU A 152 5.54 -0.30 10.42
N ALA A 153 4.23 -0.53 10.51
CA ALA A 153 3.60 -0.91 11.76
C ALA A 153 4.11 -2.28 12.26
N ALA A 154 4.28 -3.25 11.36
CA ALA A 154 4.82 -4.56 11.71
C ALA A 154 6.28 -4.47 12.20
N VAL A 155 7.11 -3.64 11.57
CA VAL A 155 8.49 -3.39 12.03
C VAL A 155 8.49 -2.80 13.44
N LYS A 156 7.69 -1.77 13.70
CA LYS A 156 7.58 -1.16 15.04
C LYS A 156 7.07 -2.15 16.08
N GLU A 157 6.12 -3.01 15.72
CA GLU A 157 5.64 -4.06 16.63
C GLU A 157 6.75 -5.05 16.99
N LEU A 158 7.59 -5.42 16.02
CA LEU A 158 8.74 -6.29 16.24
C LEU A 158 9.80 -5.60 17.11
N GLU A 159 10.14 -4.34 16.84
CA GLU A 159 11.03 -3.53 17.68
C GLU A 159 10.51 -3.49 19.13
N LEU A 160 9.22 -3.19 19.33
CA LEU A 160 8.61 -3.19 20.66
C LEU A 160 8.63 -4.58 21.33
N LYS A 161 8.44 -5.66 20.58
CA LYS A 161 8.57 -7.03 21.12
C LYS A 161 10.00 -7.33 21.53
N THR A 162 10.99 -6.92 20.74
CA THR A 162 12.40 -7.04 21.07
C THR A 162 12.74 -6.26 22.33
N ILE A 163 12.28 -5.01 22.45
CA ILE A 163 12.45 -4.20 23.67
C ILE A 163 11.85 -4.92 24.88
N LYS A 164 10.61 -5.42 24.74
CA LYS A 164 9.94 -6.17 25.83
C LYS A 164 10.66 -7.46 26.19
N ALA A 165 11.31 -8.13 25.24
CA ALA A 165 12.03 -9.37 25.49
C ALA A 165 13.34 -9.15 26.28
N HIS A 166 14.01 -7.99 26.09
CA HIS A 166 15.22 -7.63 26.86
C HIS A 166 14.95 -7.32 28.35
N ILE A 167 13.67 -7.23 28.74
CA ILE A 167 13.25 -7.01 30.13
C ILE A 167 12.49 -8.25 30.56
N ASN A 168 13.12 -9.21 31.25
CA ASN A 168 12.41 -10.38 31.79
C ASN A 168 11.40 -9.91 32.87
N PRO A 169 10.08 -9.90 32.59
CA PRO A 169 9.10 -9.39 33.55
C PRO A 169 9.01 -10.27 34.79
N HIS A 170 9.23 -11.58 34.61
CA HIS A 170 9.21 -12.55 35.69
C HIS A 170 10.38 -12.31 36.66
N PHE A 171 11.57 -11.99 36.15
CA PHE A 171 12.70 -11.59 36.99
C PHE A 171 12.34 -10.37 37.85
N ILE A 172 11.76 -9.32 37.25
CA ILE A 172 11.36 -8.11 37.99
C ILE A 172 10.34 -8.44 39.08
N PHE A 173 9.30 -9.22 38.76
CA PHE A 173 8.30 -9.63 39.77
C PHE A 173 8.92 -10.42 40.91
N ASN A 174 9.87 -11.32 40.61
CA ASN A 174 10.55 -12.11 41.64
C ASN A 174 11.47 -11.25 42.50
N ALA A 175 12.29 -10.39 41.89
CA ALA A 175 13.16 -9.46 42.60
C ALA A 175 12.34 -8.56 43.54
N LEU A 176 11.23 -8.00 43.08
CA LEU A 176 10.33 -7.18 43.90
C LEU A 176 9.73 -7.97 45.08
N ASN A 177 9.36 -9.23 44.88
CA ASN A 177 8.84 -10.08 45.96
C ASN A 177 9.92 -10.39 47.02
N SER A 178 11.15 -10.69 46.60
CA SER A 178 12.28 -10.91 47.53
C SER A 178 12.63 -9.63 48.29
N ILE A 179 12.67 -8.49 47.61
CA ILE A 179 12.87 -7.18 48.24
C ILE A 179 11.77 -6.91 49.26
N ARG A 180 10.50 -7.19 48.95
CA ARG A 180 9.38 -6.99 49.88
C ARG A 180 9.58 -7.78 51.18
N ALA A 181 10.04 -9.03 51.11
CA ALA A 181 10.31 -9.84 52.30
C ALA A 181 11.44 -9.24 53.16
N LEU A 182 12.45 -8.65 52.52
CA LEU A 182 13.58 -8.01 53.20
C LEU A 182 13.25 -6.67 53.87
N VAL A 183 12.17 -5.99 53.46
CA VAL A 183 11.82 -4.67 54.02
C VAL A 183 11.62 -4.75 55.54
N ASP A 184 11.01 -5.83 56.02
CA ASP A 184 10.73 -6.03 57.44
C ASP A 184 11.91 -6.73 58.18
N GLU A 185 12.62 -7.64 57.52
CA GLU A 185 13.71 -8.41 58.13
C GLU A 185 15.06 -7.67 58.15
N ASN A 186 15.43 -7.03 57.03
CA ASN A 186 16.69 -6.31 56.88
C ASN A 186 16.54 -5.09 55.95
N PRO A 187 16.07 -3.95 56.49
CA PRO A 187 15.81 -2.74 55.71
C PRO A 187 17.03 -2.19 54.97
N ALA A 188 18.25 -2.41 55.49
CA ALA A 188 19.48 -1.96 54.84
C ALA A 188 19.74 -2.77 53.56
N ARG A 189 19.61 -4.10 53.65
CA ARG A 189 19.76 -5.00 52.49
C ARG A 189 18.68 -4.75 51.43
N ALA A 190 17.44 -4.47 51.85
CA ALA A 190 16.36 -4.10 50.94
C ALA A 190 16.68 -2.83 50.13
N ARG A 191 17.31 -1.81 50.73
CA ARG A 191 17.74 -0.60 50.01
C ARG A 191 18.83 -0.88 48.98
N THR A 192 19.79 -1.74 49.32
CA THR A 192 20.83 -2.16 48.37
C THR A 192 20.22 -2.90 47.18
N ALA A 193 19.33 -3.85 47.45
CA ALA A 193 18.64 -4.62 46.41
C ALA A 193 17.79 -3.76 45.46
N ILE A 194 17.15 -2.70 45.97
CA ILE A 194 16.44 -1.72 45.13
C ILE A 194 17.40 -1.00 44.18
N THR A 195 18.62 -0.69 44.66
CA THR A 195 19.65 -0.02 43.86
C THR A 195 20.18 -0.95 42.77
N GLU A 196 20.49 -2.21 43.10
CA GLU A 196 20.91 -3.25 42.15
C GLU A 196 19.84 -3.44 41.06
N LEU A 197 18.57 -3.58 41.44
CA LEU A 197 17.46 -3.69 40.48
C LEU A 197 17.34 -2.43 39.60
N SER A 198 17.53 -1.23 40.16
CA SER A 198 17.49 0.02 39.39
C SER A 198 18.64 0.12 38.38
N ASN A 199 19.84 -0.35 38.74
CA ASN A 199 21.00 -0.38 37.85
C ASN A 199 20.76 -1.33 36.68
N ILE A 200 20.28 -2.55 36.93
CA ILE A 200 19.98 -3.54 35.89
C ILE A 200 18.94 -2.98 34.89
N LEU A 201 17.84 -2.39 35.40
CA LEU A 201 16.81 -1.79 34.54
C LEU A 201 17.34 -0.63 33.72
N ARG A 202 18.18 0.23 34.31
CA ARG A 202 18.80 1.36 33.62
C ARG A 202 19.72 0.88 32.50
N SER A 203 20.53 -0.14 32.76
CA SER A 203 21.46 -0.70 31.79
C SER A 203 20.74 -1.41 30.65
N SER A 204 19.69 -2.18 30.92
CA SER A 204 18.82 -2.80 29.89
C SER A 204 18.21 -1.75 28.94
N MET A 205 17.80 -0.59 29.45
CA MET A 205 17.31 0.52 28.61
C MET A 205 18.40 1.27 27.83
N GLN A 206 19.65 1.25 28.30
CA GLN A 206 20.78 1.90 27.61
C GLN A 206 21.42 1.00 26.55
N ALA A 207 21.31 -0.32 26.70
CA ALA A 207 21.83 -1.32 25.78
C ALA A 207 21.35 -1.12 24.33
N GLU A 208 20.12 -0.61 24.13
CA GLU A 208 19.54 -0.38 22.80
C GLU A 208 20.21 0.79 22.04
N LYS A 209 20.92 1.69 22.74
CA LYS A 209 21.50 2.91 22.14
C LYS A 209 22.97 2.77 21.76
N MET A 210 23.64 1.71 22.20
CA MET A 210 25.09 1.53 22.03
C MET A 210 25.39 0.25 21.24
N GLU A 211 26.27 0.33 20.24
CA GLU A 211 26.68 -0.86 19.48
C GLU A 211 27.56 -1.81 20.33
N THR A 212 28.38 -1.26 21.22
CA THR A 212 29.26 -2.00 22.14
C THR A 212 29.44 -1.27 23.47
N VAL A 213 29.77 -2.04 24.52
CA VAL A 213 30.11 -1.56 25.87
C VAL A 213 31.38 -2.25 26.38
N PRO A 214 32.15 -1.65 27.30
CA PRO A 214 33.27 -2.34 27.94
C PRO A 214 32.80 -3.59 28.70
N LEU A 215 33.57 -4.67 28.67
CA LEU A 215 33.28 -5.90 29.43
C LEU A 215 33.07 -5.63 30.93
N GLN A 216 33.79 -4.67 31.51
CA GLN A 216 33.61 -4.22 32.89
C GLN A 216 32.16 -3.81 33.18
N GLN A 217 31.53 -3.09 32.25
CA GLN A 217 30.15 -2.64 32.44
C GLN A 217 29.16 -3.82 32.42
N GLU A 218 29.36 -4.80 31.55
CA GLU A 218 28.57 -6.04 31.54
C GLU A 218 28.76 -6.85 32.82
N LEU A 219 30.00 -6.94 33.32
CA LEU A 219 30.32 -7.63 34.56
C LEU A 219 29.65 -6.99 35.77
N ASP A 220 29.60 -5.65 35.84
CA ASP A 220 28.93 -4.95 36.94
C ASP A 220 27.42 -5.22 36.95
N ILE A 221 26.80 -5.31 35.77
CA ILE A 221 25.38 -5.67 35.64
C ILE A 221 25.14 -7.11 36.08
N VAL A 222 26.00 -8.03 35.67
CA VAL A 222 25.92 -9.44 36.06
C VAL A 222 26.12 -9.62 37.56
N LYS A 223 27.01 -8.84 38.19
CA LYS A 223 27.19 -8.85 39.65
C LYS A 223 25.93 -8.38 40.37
N ASP A 224 25.32 -7.28 39.92
CA ASP A 224 24.05 -6.79 40.46
C ASP A 224 22.95 -7.85 40.30
N TYR A 225 22.88 -8.52 39.15
CA TYR A 225 21.92 -9.61 38.89
C TYR A 225 22.13 -10.81 39.81
N LEU A 226 23.37 -11.30 39.92
CA LEU A 226 23.72 -12.44 40.75
C LEU A 226 23.52 -12.14 42.24
N ALA A 227 23.72 -10.89 42.69
CA ALA A 227 23.39 -10.46 44.05
C ALA A 227 21.89 -10.59 44.32
N LEU A 228 21.04 -10.19 43.35
CA LEU A 228 19.59 -10.36 43.44
C LEU A 228 19.16 -11.83 43.46
N GLU A 229 19.71 -12.67 42.58
CA GLU A 229 19.40 -14.11 42.55
C GLU A 229 19.94 -14.85 43.78
N HIS A 230 21.08 -14.44 44.34
CA HIS A 230 21.60 -15.02 45.57
C HIS A 230 20.69 -14.74 46.77
N MET A 231 19.94 -13.63 46.80
CA MET A 231 18.93 -13.42 47.84
C MET A 231 17.76 -14.39 47.73
N ARG A 232 17.47 -14.90 46.52
CA ARG A 232 16.39 -15.85 46.27
C ARG A 232 16.81 -17.29 46.49
N PHE A 233 18.03 -17.63 46.09
CA PHE A 233 18.54 -19.01 46.14
C PHE A 233 19.40 -19.30 47.36
N GLU A 234 19.81 -18.27 48.10
CA GLU A 234 20.61 -18.36 49.32
C GLU A 234 21.80 -19.32 49.13
N GLU A 235 21.97 -20.31 50.01
CA GLU A 235 23.09 -21.25 49.99
C GLU A 235 23.11 -22.19 48.77
N ARG A 236 22.04 -22.20 47.97
CA ARG A 236 21.94 -23.08 46.78
C ARG A 236 22.67 -22.50 45.57
N LEU A 237 22.97 -21.20 45.56
CA LEU A 237 23.70 -20.54 44.48
C LEU A 237 25.14 -20.27 44.94
N ARG A 238 26.12 -20.89 44.28
CA ARG A 238 27.54 -20.62 44.49
C ARG A 238 28.07 -19.89 43.27
N ILE A 239 28.67 -18.73 43.50
CA ILE A 239 29.17 -17.83 42.46
C ILE A 239 30.70 -17.81 42.56
N GLU A 240 31.38 -18.12 41.45
CA GLU A 240 32.83 -18.01 41.30
C GLU A 240 33.08 -17.19 40.02
N LEU A 241 33.89 -16.13 40.14
CA LEU A 241 34.23 -15.24 39.04
C LEU A 241 35.75 -15.30 38.84
N ASP A 242 36.18 -15.89 37.72
CA ASP A 242 37.57 -15.91 37.28
C ASP A 242 37.69 -15.10 35.99
N ILE A 243 38.27 -13.89 36.11
CA ILE A 243 38.26 -12.87 35.06
C ILE A 243 39.67 -12.28 34.96
N ASP A 244 40.22 -12.28 33.75
CA ASP A 244 41.49 -11.63 33.45
C ASP A 244 41.31 -10.10 33.34
N GLU A 245 42.07 -9.33 34.13
CA GLU A 245 41.98 -7.86 34.19
C GLU A 245 42.24 -7.19 32.84
N ASP A 246 43.06 -7.80 31.97
CA ASP A 246 43.37 -7.26 30.64
C ASP A 246 42.16 -7.26 29.69
N THR A 247 41.09 -7.99 30.04
CA THR A 247 39.88 -8.11 29.23
C THR A 247 38.81 -7.07 29.54
N LEU A 248 38.91 -6.36 30.68
CA LEU A 248 37.85 -5.51 31.22
C LEU A 248 37.43 -4.35 30.31
N ASN A 249 38.36 -3.82 29.52
CA ASN A 249 38.11 -2.70 28.61
C ASN A 249 37.75 -3.15 27.18
N GLN A 250 37.66 -4.45 26.91
CA GLN A 250 37.33 -4.95 25.58
C GLN A 250 35.87 -4.62 25.23
N PRO A 251 35.59 -4.11 24.02
CA PRO A 251 34.24 -3.83 23.58
C PRO A 251 33.49 -5.12 23.30
N VAL A 252 32.34 -5.29 23.95
CA VAL A 252 31.43 -6.42 23.78
C VAL A 252 30.01 -5.93 23.46
N PRO A 253 29.18 -6.73 22.78
CA PRO A 253 27.76 -6.39 22.63
C PRO A 253 27.08 -6.25 23.99
N PRO A 254 26.23 -5.23 24.18
CA PRO A 254 25.53 -5.04 25.44
C PRO A 254 24.54 -6.19 25.71
N MET A 255 24.31 -6.50 26.97
CA MET A 255 23.48 -7.60 27.47
C MET A 255 23.94 -9.00 27.06
N MET A 256 25.11 -9.14 26.43
CA MET A 256 25.64 -10.44 26.03
C MET A 256 25.92 -11.32 27.24
N LEU A 257 26.63 -10.81 28.25
CA LEU A 257 27.01 -11.62 29.41
C LEU A 257 25.80 -11.89 30.29
N GLN A 258 24.95 -10.88 30.48
CA GLN A 258 23.69 -11.02 31.23
C GLN A 258 22.81 -12.13 30.66
N THR A 259 22.68 -12.22 29.32
CA THR A 259 21.85 -13.24 28.65
C THR A 259 22.44 -14.65 28.76
N LEU A 260 23.75 -14.79 28.95
CA LEU A 260 24.40 -16.09 29.16
C LEU A 260 24.28 -16.58 30.60
N VAL A 261 24.17 -15.64 31.55
CA VAL A 261 24.06 -15.93 32.98
C VAL A 261 22.62 -16.26 33.39
N GLU A 262 21.64 -15.63 32.73
CA GLU A 262 20.20 -15.92 32.88
C GLU A 262 19.80 -17.32 32.36
#